data_AF-A0A5C8M8P0-F1
#
_entry.id   AF-A0A5C8M8P0-F1
#
_cell.length_a   1.000
_cell.length_b   1.000
_cell.length_c   1.000
_cell.angle_alpha   90.00
_cell.angle_beta   90.00
_cell.angle_gamma   90.00
#
_symmetry.space_group_name_H-M   'P 1'
#
loop_
_entity.id
_entity.type
_entity.pdbx_description
1 polymer ?
#
loop_
_entity_poly.entity_id
_entity_poly.type
_entity_poly.pdbx_seq_one_letter_code
_entity_poly.pdbx_strand_id
1 'polypeptide(L)'
;MLTTGRIAHHYLSGVQTRRTEALNKKASVPVAEIHPWLASRIGLSTNQKIWITSRRGSLVFDVKVTESIQHRTIFVPFHWGMSCLSMY
;
A
#
# COMPACT_ATOMS: atom_id res chain seq x y z
N MET A 1 -6.41 -8.25 -9.39
CA MET A 1 -7.05 -8.56 -8.10
C MET A 1 -6.49 -7.62 -7.04
N LEU A 2 -7.31 -7.11 -6.12
CA LEU A 2 -6.83 -6.34 -4.97
C LEU A 2 -6.76 -7.27 -3.76
N THR A 3 -5.61 -7.30 -3.10
CA THR A 3 -5.40 -8.05 -1.85
C THR A 3 -4.88 -7.11 -0.76
N THR A 4 -5.20 -7.43 0.48
CA THR A 4 -4.74 -6.66 1.64
C THR A 4 -4.10 -7.58 2.65
N GLY A 5 -3.13 -7.08 3.40
CA GLY A 5 -2.46 -7.88 4.42
C GLY A 5 -1.58 -7.07 5.36
N ARG A 6 -0.67 -7.79 6.02
CA ARG A 6 0.23 -7.22 7.03
C ARG A 6 1.61 -6.98 6.44
N ILE A 7 2.32 -6.01 6.98
CA ILE A 7 3.76 -5.84 6.81
C ILE A 7 4.47 -6.06 8.13
N ALA A 8 5.72 -6.52 8.10
CA ALA A 8 6.46 -6.91 9.29
C ALA A 8 6.63 -5.78 10.33
N HIS A 9 6.64 -4.53 9.88
CA HIS A 9 6.90 -3.36 10.74
C HIS A 9 5.68 -2.90 11.54
N HIS A 10 4.49 -3.45 11.27
CA HIS A 10 3.27 -3.02 11.93
C HIS A 10 2.42 -4.18 12.44
N TYR A 11 1.90 -4.01 13.65
CA TYR A 11 1.03 -4.98 14.30
C TYR A 11 -0.41 -4.45 14.34
N LEU A 12 -1.36 -5.29 13.91
CA LEU A 12 -2.80 -4.98 13.86
C LEU A 12 -3.09 -3.63 13.20
N SER A 13 -3.71 -2.69 13.91
CA SER A 13 -4.03 -1.34 13.43
C SER A 13 -2.84 -0.37 13.39
N GLY A 14 -1.64 -0.84 13.69
CA GLY A 14 -0.42 -0.02 13.74
C GLY A 14 -0.35 0.96 14.91
N VAL A 15 -1.40 1.06 15.76
CA VAL A 15 -1.49 2.05 16.86
C VAL A 15 -0.30 1.96 17.82
N GLN A 16 0.14 0.74 18.16
CA GLN A 16 1.31 0.54 19.01
C GLN A 16 2.61 0.80 18.24
N THR A 17 2.80 0.13 17.10
CA THR A 17 4.08 0.11 16.39
C THR A 17 4.44 1.43 15.72
N ARG A 18 3.46 2.27 15.35
CA ARG A 18 3.73 3.61 14.80
C ARG A 18 4.23 4.61 15.85
N ARG A 19 4.10 4.31 17.15
CA ARG A 19 4.70 5.10 18.25
C ARG A 19 6.18 4.81 18.44
N THR A 20 6.69 3.70 17.90
CA THR A 20 8.11 3.38 17.91
C THR A 20 8.76 3.94 16.66
N GLU A 21 9.56 4.99 16.81
CA GLU A 21 10.17 5.72 15.69
C GLU A 21 10.91 4.82 14.71
N ALA A 22 11.73 3.89 15.22
CA ALA A 22 12.49 2.94 14.40
C ALA A 22 11.60 2.03 13.53
N LEU A 23 10.40 1.66 14.02
CA LEU A 23 9.44 0.87 13.24
C LEU A 23 8.66 1.75 12.26
N ASN A 24 8.22 2.92 12.70
CA ASN A 24 7.48 3.85 11.87
C ASN A 24 8.32 4.36 10.68
N LYS A 25 9.63 4.59 10.87
CA LYS A 25 10.53 4.99 9.79
C LYS A 25 10.66 3.93 8.68
N LYS A 26 10.46 2.65 8.98
CA LYS A 26 10.53 1.57 7.98
C LYS A 26 9.28 1.51 7.09
N ALA A 27 8.15 2.02 7.56
CA ALA A 27 6.91 2.11 6.80
C ALA A 27 6.04 3.23 7.40
N SER A 28 6.27 4.48 6.99
CA SER A 28 5.54 5.62 7.58
C SER A 28 4.15 5.77 6.97
N VAL A 29 4.01 5.43 5.69
CA VAL A 29 2.78 5.54 4.91
C VAL A 29 2.45 4.21 4.21
N PRO A 30 1.17 3.92 3.94
CA PRO A 30 0.80 2.76 3.14
C PRO A 30 1.18 2.98 1.67
N VAL A 31 1.71 1.94 1.02
CA VAL A 31 2.01 1.92 -0.41
C VAL A 31 1.27 0.78 -1.10
N ALA A 32 0.90 0.98 -2.37
CA ALA A 32 0.34 -0.06 -3.20
C ALA A 32 1.47 -0.81 -3.92
N GLU A 33 1.68 -2.07 -3.57
CA GLU A 33 2.67 -2.90 -4.24
C GLU A 33 2.07 -3.50 -5.52
N ILE A 34 2.84 -3.45 -6.61
CA ILE A 34 2.44 -3.97 -7.92
C ILE A 34 3.60 -4.72 -8.60
N HIS A 35 3.29 -5.82 -9.31
CA HIS A 35 4.28 -6.59 -10.04
C HIS A 35 4.74 -5.84 -11.30
N PRO A 36 6.04 -5.86 -11.68
CA PRO A 36 6.55 -5.19 -12.88
C PRO A 36 5.77 -5.50 -14.16
N TRP A 37 5.40 -6.77 -14.37
CA TRP A 37 4.58 -7.20 -15.51
C TRP A 37 3.23 -6.50 -15.60
N LEU A 38 2.55 -6.29 -14.46
CA LEU A 38 1.26 -5.60 -14.45
C LEU A 38 1.50 -4.10 -14.61
N ALA A 39 2.45 -3.54 -13.87
CA ALA A 39 2.80 -2.13 -13.92
C ALA A 39 3.09 -1.65 -15.34
N SER A 40 3.88 -2.39 -16.12
CA SER A 40 4.19 -2.05 -17.51
C SER A 40 2.96 -2.09 -18.42
N ARG A 41 2.07 -3.07 -18.22
CA ARG A 41 0.83 -3.20 -19.01
C ARG A 41 -0.17 -2.08 -18.79
N ILE A 42 -0.21 -1.50 -17.58
CA ILE A 42 -1.14 -0.41 -17.24
C ILE A 42 -0.46 0.94 -17.07
N GLY A 43 0.81 1.07 -17.47
CA GLY A 43 1.54 2.33 -17.48
C GLY A 43 1.80 2.93 -16.09
N LEU A 44 2.03 2.09 -15.07
CA LEU A 44 2.35 2.53 -13.71
C LEU A 44 3.85 2.49 -13.43
N SER A 45 4.33 3.50 -12.71
CA SER A 45 5.71 3.61 -12.24
C SER A 45 5.79 3.72 -10.72
N THR A 46 6.94 3.38 -10.13
CA THR A 46 7.20 3.61 -8.70
C THR A 46 7.04 5.09 -8.34
N ASN A 47 6.51 5.37 -7.15
CA ASN A 47 6.15 6.69 -6.62
C ASN A 47 5.04 7.43 -7.39
N GLN A 48 4.42 6.79 -8.38
CA GLN A 48 3.21 7.34 -8.99
C GLN A 48 2.04 7.23 -8.02
N LYS A 49 1.25 8.30 -7.90
CA LYS A 49 0.00 8.28 -7.14
C LYS A 49 -1.12 7.64 -7.97
N ILE A 50 -1.83 6.70 -7.36
CA ILE A 50 -2.96 6.01 -7.99
C ILE A 50 -4.19 6.01 -7.09
N TRP A 51 -5.36 6.01 -7.72
CA TRP A 51 -6.62 5.73 -7.07
C TRP A 51 -6.93 4.23 -7.19
N ILE A 52 -7.18 3.59 -6.05
CA ILE A 52 -7.71 2.23 -6.00
C ILE A 52 -9.17 2.33 -5.57
N THR A 53 -10.07 2.06 -6.52
CA THR A 53 -11.52 2.11 -6.31
C THR A 53 -12.12 0.71 -6.17
N SER A 54 -13.03 0.56 -5.23
CA SER A 54 -13.88 -0.63 -5.08
C SER A 54 -15.31 -0.21 -4.73
N ARG A 55 -16.25 -1.18 -4.67
CA ARG A 55 -17.62 -0.92 -4.19
C ARG A 55 -17.70 -0.25 -2.82
N ARG A 56 -16.68 -0.41 -1.97
CA ARG A 56 -16.64 0.13 -0.60
C ARG A 56 -16.01 1.52 -0.51
N GLY A 57 -15.60 2.11 -1.64
CA GLY A 57 -14.95 3.41 -1.71
C GLY A 57 -13.62 3.38 -2.44
N SER A 58 -12.95 4.52 -2.43
CA SER A 58 -11.70 4.77 -3.14
C SER A 58 -10.65 5.35 -2.21
N LEU A 59 -9.39 4.99 -2.44
CA LEU A 59 -8.24 5.42 -1.64
C LEU A 59 -7.05 5.71 -2.56
N VAL A 60 -6.19 6.65 -2.14
CA VAL A 60 -4.98 7.03 -2.88
C VAL A 60 -3.74 6.40 -2.25
N PHE A 61 -2.86 5.86 -3.09
CA PHE A 61 -1.58 5.27 -2.68
C PHE A 61 -0.46 5.69 -3.62
N ASP A 62 0.75 5.76 -3.07
CA ASP A 62 1.96 5.73 -3.87
C ASP A 62 2.25 4.29 -4.32
N VAL A 63 2.66 4.13 -5.57
CA VAL A 63 2.99 2.83 -6.17
C VAL A 63 4.40 2.40 -5.78
N LYS A 64 4.55 1.12 -5.44
CA LYS A 64 5.84 0.44 -5.32
C LYS A 64 5.87 -0.74 -6.29
N VAL A 65 6.71 -0.66 -7.32
CA VAL A 65 6.90 -1.79 -8.25
C VAL A 65 7.85 -2.80 -7.62
N THR A 66 7.45 -4.08 -7.54
CA THR A 66 8.24 -5.15 -6.90
C THR A 66 7.87 -6.54 -7.41
N GLU A 67 8.86 -7.43 -7.53
CA GLU A 67 8.67 -8.84 -7.91
C GLU A 67 8.16 -9.71 -6.74
N SER A 68 8.11 -9.17 -5.53
CA SER A 68 7.70 -9.90 -4.31
C SER A 68 6.20 -10.19 -4.23
N ILE A 69 5.42 -9.83 -5.25
CA ILE A 69 3.99 -10.07 -5.31
C ILE A 69 3.58 -10.85 -6.55
N GLN A 70 2.41 -11.47 -6.50
CA GLN A 70 1.89 -12.23 -7.64
C GLN A 70 1.58 -11.32 -8.84
N HIS A 71 1.94 -11.79 -10.05
CA HIS A 71 1.90 -11.05 -11.32
C HIS A 71 0.63 -10.25 -11.64
N ARG A 72 -0.56 -10.67 -11.17
CA ARG A 72 -1.87 -10.06 -11.50
C ARG A 72 -2.57 -9.44 -10.29
N THR A 73 -1.81 -9.16 -9.24
CA THR A 73 -2.32 -8.71 -7.95
C THR A 73 -1.73 -7.36 -7.59
N ILE A 74 -2.54 -6.53 -6.94
CA ILE A 74 -2.13 -5.33 -6.23
C ILE A 74 -2.27 -5.64 -4.74
N PHE A 75 -1.25 -5.33 -3.96
CA PHE A 75 -1.26 -5.51 -2.52
C PHE A 75 -1.28 -4.16 -1.81
N VAL A 76 -2.14 -4.02 -0.80
CA VAL A 76 -2.24 -2.83 0.06
C VAL A 76 -2.26 -3.24 1.54
N PRO A 77 -1.34 -2.75 2.37
CA PRO A 77 -1.35 -3.04 3.80
C PRO A 77 -2.38 -2.21 4.58
N PHE A 78 -2.95 -2.76 5.66
CA PHE A 78 -4.13 -2.18 6.34
C PHE A 78 -3.88 -1.43 7.66
N HIS A 79 -2.63 -1.12 8.00
CA HIS A 79 -2.23 -0.66 9.35
C HIS A 79 -2.48 0.83 9.66
N TRP A 80 -3.16 1.58 8.81
CA TRP A 80 -3.26 3.05 8.92
C TRP A 80 -4.68 3.58 9.14
N GLY A 81 -5.68 2.69 9.32
CA GLY A 81 -7.08 3.10 9.44
C GLY A 81 -7.59 3.83 8.19
N MET A 82 -8.79 4.42 8.27
CA MET A 82 -9.36 5.18 7.14
C MET A 82 -8.86 6.62 7.04
N SER A 83 -8.30 7.19 8.11
CA SER A 83 -7.98 8.62 8.19
C SER A 83 -6.58 9.02 7.69
N CYS A 84 -5.69 8.05 7.45
CA CYS A 84 -4.29 8.31 7.08
C CYS A 84 -3.99 7.99 5.61
N LEU A 85 -5.04 7.85 4.80
CA LEU A 85 -4.95 7.73 3.35
C LEU A 85 -5.27 9.09 2.78
N SER A 86 -4.37 9.61 1.93
CA SER A 86 -4.47 10.97 1.42
C SER A 86 -5.77 11.15 0.63
N MET A 87 -6.79 11.69 1.30
CA MET A 87 -7.85 12.45 0.68
C MET A 87 -7.30 13.87 0.60
N TYR A 88 -6.88 14.30 -0.60
CA TYR A 88 -6.88 15.73 -0.88
C TYR A 88 -8.32 16.17 -1.09
#